data_AF-A0A380FJA8-F1
#
_entry.id   AF-A0A380FJA8-F1
#
_cell.length_a   1.000
_cell.length_b   1.000
_cell.length_c   1.000
_cell.angle_alpha   90.00
_cell.angle_beta   90.00
_cell.angle_gamma   90.00
#
_symmetry.space_group_name_H-M   'P 1'
#
loop_
_entity.id
_entity.type
_entity.pdbx_description
1 polymer ?
#
loop_
_entity_poly.entity_id
_entity_poly.type
_entity_poly.pdbx_seq_one_letter_code
_entity_poly.pdbx_strand_id
1 'polypeptide(L)'
;MNTVKLLEPNYGGINLEDISAPRCFEIEERLKKETKIPVFHDDQHGTAIVTVAGMINALRIVDKDLSDIKVVLNGAGAAGIAIVKLLYSYGRTRY
;
A
#
# COMPACT_ATOMS: atom_id res chain seq x y z
N MET A 1 14.55 -4.92 -13.12
CA MET A 1 13.65 -4.04 -13.90
C MET A 1 13.37 -4.58 -15.29
N ASN A 2 14.38 -4.72 -16.16
CA ASN A 2 14.19 -5.12 -17.57
C ASN A 2 13.41 -6.43 -17.76
N THR A 3 13.65 -7.44 -16.91
CA THR A 3 12.96 -8.73 -16.99
C THR A 3 11.44 -8.59 -16.90
N VAL A 4 10.92 -7.83 -15.93
CA VAL A 4 9.47 -7.67 -15.74
C VAL A 4 8.84 -6.94 -16.94
N LYS A 5 9.52 -5.94 -17.49
CA LYS A 5 9.05 -5.21 -18.69
C LYS A 5 8.99 -6.09 -19.93
N LEU A 6 9.98 -6.98 -20.12
CA LEU A 6 9.97 -7.92 -21.24
C LEU A 6 8.82 -8.93 -21.14
N LEU A 7 8.35 -9.22 -19.92
CA LEU A 7 7.22 -10.11 -19.68
C LEU A 7 5.86 -9.43 -19.86
N GLU A 8 5.79 -8.09 -19.84
CA GLU A 8 4.55 -7.29 -19.91
C GLU A 8 3.54 -7.77 -20.97
N PRO A 9 3.92 -8.08 -22.24
CA PRO A 9 2.94 -8.47 -23.26
C PRO A 9 2.16 -9.74 -22.97
N ASN A 10 2.61 -10.55 -22.00
CA ASN A 10 2.03 -11.86 -21.69
C ASN A 10 1.04 -11.80 -20.51
N TYR A 11 0.93 -10.67 -19.82
CA TYR A 11 0.16 -10.56 -18.57
C TYR A 11 -0.79 -9.36 -18.58
N GLY A 12 -1.88 -9.47 -17.83
CA GLY A 12 -2.84 -8.38 -17.62
C GLY A 12 -2.51 -7.45 -16.44
N GLY A 13 -1.50 -7.79 -15.63
CA GLY A 13 -1.07 -7.03 -14.48
C GLY A 13 0.15 -7.66 -13.80
N ILE A 14 0.80 -6.89 -12.93
CA ILE A 14 2.00 -7.30 -12.18
C ILE A 14 1.69 -7.20 -10.68
N ASN A 15 1.83 -8.32 -9.96
CA ASN A 15 1.87 -8.34 -8.50
C ASN A 15 3.32 -8.50 -8.05
N LEU A 16 3.87 -7.49 -7.37
CA LEU A 16 5.18 -7.53 -6.72
C LEU A 16 5.03 -8.09 -5.31
N GLU A 17 5.95 -8.97 -4.95
CA GLU A 17 5.93 -9.73 -3.69
C GLU A 17 7.35 -9.85 -3.14
N ASP A 18 7.50 -9.85 -1.82
CA ASP A 18 8.73 -10.20 -1.10
C ASP A 18 9.99 -9.45 -1.55
N ILE A 19 9.83 -8.19 -1.97
CA ILE A 19 10.95 -7.32 -2.32
C ILE A 19 11.34 -6.50 -1.09
N SER A 20 12.58 -6.68 -0.62
CA SER A 20 13.09 -5.95 0.55
C SER A 20 13.03 -4.42 0.36
N ALA A 21 12.53 -3.73 1.39
CA ALA A 21 12.69 -2.28 1.51
C ALA A 21 14.18 -1.89 1.67
N PRO A 22 14.62 -0.72 1.17
CA PRO A 22 13.82 0.30 0.47
C PRO A 22 13.67 0.07 -1.05
N ARG A 23 14.31 -0.97 -1.62
CA ARG A 23 14.35 -1.17 -3.08
C ARG A 23 12.97 -1.39 -3.69
N CYS A 24 12.04 -1.98 -2.94
CA CYS A 24 10.66 -2.19 -3.38
C CYS A 24 9.97 -0.90 -3.86
N PHE A 25 10.27 0.24 -3.21
CA PHE A 25 9.67 1.53 -3.56
C PHE A 25 10.09 2.00 -4.95
N GLU A 26 11.39 1.98 -5.24
CA GLU A 26 11.92 2.39 -6.55
C GLU A 26 11.44 1.43 -7.66
N ILE A 27 11.46 0.12 -7.38
CA ILE A 27 11.03 -0.91 -8.34
C ILE A 27 9.56 -0.72 -8.71
N GLU A 28 8.68 -0.55 -7.72
CA GLU A 28 7.26 -0.33 -7.98
C GLU A 28 7.03 0.98 -8.73
N GLU A 29 7.63 2.09 -8.29
CA GLU A 29 7.46 3.41 -8.91
C GLU A 29 7.87 3.39 -10.38
N ARG A 30 9.02 2.78 -10.67
CA ARG A 30 9.52 2.68 -12.04
C ARG A 30 8.70 1.73 -12.89
N LEU A 31 8.28 0.57 -12.39
CA LEU A 31 7.42 -0.33 -13.15
C LEU A 31 6.09 0.37 -13.48
N LYS A 32 5.46 1.07 -12.53
CA LYS A 32 4.24 1.88 -12.79
C LYS A 32 4.44 2.92 -13.89
N LYS A 33 5.63 3.52 -14.02
CA LYS A 33 5.95 4.51 -15.07
C LYS A 33 6.29 3.87 -16.41
N GLU A 34 6.89 2.70 -16.39
CA GLU A 34 7.54 2.10 -17.56
C GLU A 34 6.71 0.98 -18.22
N THR A 35 5.64 0.48 -17.59
CA THR A 35 4.71 -0.53 -18.13
C THR A 35 3.32 0.03 -18.37
N LYS A 36 2.55 -0.56 -19.27
CA LYS A 36 1.17 -0.16 -19.60
C LYS A 36 0.09 -0.95 -18.85
N ILE A 37 0.47 -2.00 -18.14
CA ILE A 37 -0.43 -2.82 -17.31
C ILE A 37 -0.36 -2.39 -15.84
N PRO A 38 -1.41 -2.63 -15.03
CA PRO A 38 -1.40 -2.29 -13.61
C PRO A 38 -0.28 -3.00 -12.86
N VAL A 39 0.36 -2.27 -11.94
CA VAL A 39 1.39 -2.78 -11.04
C VAL A 39 0.92 -2.55 -9.60
N PHE A 40 0.91 -3.62 -8.82
CA PHE A 40 0.54 -3.63 -7.42
C PHE A 40 1.65 -4.31 -6.62
N HIS A 41 1.91 -3.85 -5.39
CA HIS A 41 2.84 -4.50 -4.49
C HIS A 41 2.10 -4.93 -3.23
N ASP A 42 2.03 -6.23 -2.98
CA ASP A 42 1.15 -6.78 -1.94
C ASP A 42 1.61 -6.42 -0.52
N ASP A 43 2.90 -6.61 -0.20
CA ASP A 43 3.49 -6.20 1.08
C ASP A 43 3.30 -4.71 1.43
N GLN A 44 3.11 -3.85 0.41
CA GLN A 44 2.81 -2.44 0.62
C GLN A 44 1.30 -2.22 0.68
N HIS A 45 0.64 -2.32 -0.47
CA HIS A 45 -0.73 -1.90 -0.66
C HIS A 45 -1.73 -2.93 -0.14
N GLY A 46 -1.49 -4.22 -0.36
CA GLY A 46 -2.34 -5.30 0.13
C GLY A 46 -2.44 -5.25 1.65
N THR A 47 -1.29 -5.22 2.31
CA THR A 47 -1.20 -5.07 3.78
C THR A 47 -1.87 -3.79 4.27
N ALA A 48 -1.67 -2.65 3.60
CA ALA A 48 -2.31 -1.40 3.98
C ALA A 48 -3.84 -1.47 3.89
N ILE A 49 -4.38 -2.00 2.79
CA ILE A 49 -5.82 -2.09 2.54
C ILE A 49 -6.51 -2.92 3.63
N VAL A 50 -6.01 -4.12 3.91
CA VAL A 50 -6.63 -5.00 4.90
C VAL A 50 -6.49 -4.45 6.32
N THR A 51 -5.36 -3.81 6.63
CA THR A 51 -5.13 -3.18 7.94
C THR A 51 -6.11 -2.03 8.18
N VAL A 52 -6.26 -1.12 7.21
CA VAL A 52 -7.18 0.02 7.34
C VAL A 52 -8.63 -0.45 7.38
N ALA A 53 -9.02 -1.44 6.56
CA ALA A 53 -10.36 -2.03 6.62
C ALA A 53 -10.66 -2.65 7.99
N GLY A 54 -9.70 -3.39 8.56
CA GLY A 54 -9.80 -3.95 9.91
C GLY A 54 -9.97 -2.87 10.98
N MET A 55 -9.19 -1.79 10.89
CA MET A 55 -9.29 -0.66 11.82
C MET A 55 -10.65 0.04 11.73
N ILE A 56 -11.19 0.27 10.52
CA ILE A 56 -12.53 0.85 10.33
C ILE A 56 -13.59 0.00 11.02
N ASN A 57 -13.53 -1.33 10.88
CA ASN A 57 -14.47 -2.21 11.56
C ASN A 57 -14.28 -2.21 13.09
N ALA A 58 -13.03 -2.18 13.58
CA ALA A 58 -12.75 -2.09 15.01
C ALA A 58 -13.33 -0.80 15.62
N LEU A 59 -13.20 0.33 14.92
CA LEU A 59 -13.76 1.62 15.32
C LEU A 59 -15.28 1.60 15.45
N ARG A 60 -15.97 0.93 14.52
CA ARG A 60 -17.43 0.73 14.58
C ARG A 60 -17.86 -0.11 15.79
N ILE A 61 -17.06 -1.09 16.20
CA ILE A 61 -17.36 -1.95 17.36
C ILE A 61 -17.24 -1.17 18.67
N VAL A 62 -16.29 -0.23 18.75
CA VAL A 62 -16.02 0.55 19.98
C VAL A 62 -16.66 1.95 19.96
N ASP A 63 -17.49 2.24 18.95
CA ASP A 63 -18.19 3.51 18.74
C ASP A 63 -17.26 4.73 18.81
N LYS A 64 -16.21 4.73 17.98
CA LYS A 64 -15.25 5.83 17.86
C LYS A 64 -15.01 6.24 16.42
N ASP A 65 -14.78 7.53 16.19
CA ASP A 65 -14.31 8.03 14.91
C ASP A 65 -12.78 8.04 14.82
N LEU A 66 -12.27 8.02 13.58
CA LEU A 66 -10.83 8.07 13.32
C LEU A 66 -10.19 9.39 13.82
N SER A 67 -10.96 10.48 13.89
CA SER A 67 -10.52 11.77 14.43
C SER A 67 -10.26 11.73 15.94
N ASP A 68 -10.83 10.76 16.65
CA ASP A 68 -10.85 10.71 18.12
C ASP A 68 -9.80 9.76 18.69
N ILE A 69 -9.03 9.10 17.83
CA ILE A 69 -8.02 8.13 18.22
C ILE A 69 -6.61 8.65 17.97
N LYS A 70 -5.66 8.07 18.72
CA LYS A 70 -4.23 8.18 18.44
C LYS A 70 -3.76 6.82 17.94
N VAL A 71 -3.15 6.80 16.76
CA VAL A 71 -2.57 5.58 16.16
C VAL A 71 -1.07 5.60 16.38
N VAL A 72 -0.52 4.52 16.94
CA VAL A 72 0.92 4.30 17.06
C VAL A 72 1.35 3.32 15.98
N LEU A 73 2.40 3.66 15.24
CA LEU A 73 3.01 2.79 14.24
C LEU A 73 4.36 2.30 14.75
N ASN A 74 4.54 0.98 14.74
CA ASN A 74 5.79 0.34 15.11
C ASN A 74 6.36 -0.40 13.90
N GLY A 75 7.31 0.25 13.22
CA GLY A 75 7.95 -0.25 12.00
C GLY A 75 7.74 0.67 10.80
N ALA A 76 8.84 1.06 10.16
CA ALA A 76 8.86 1.96 9.01
C ALA A 76 9.28 1.26 7.70
N GLY A 77 8.92 -0.03 7.56
CA GLY A 77 9.12 -0.80 6.33
C GLY A 77 8.05 -0.53 5.27
N ALA A 78 8.06 -1.34 4.20
CA ALA A 78 7.11 -1.30 3.09
C ALA A 78 5.63 -1.19 3.56
N ALA A 79 5.19 -2.15 4.38
CA ALA A 79 3.86 -2.19 4.96
C ALA A 79 3.55 -0.96 5.83
N GLY A 80 4.42 -0.66 6.79
CA GLY A 80 4.20 0.43 7.76
C GLY A 80 3.99 1.78 7.08
N ILE A 81 4.87 2.12 6.13
CA ILE A 81 4.77 3.36 5.36
C ILE A 81 3.46 3.41 4.54
N ALA A 82 3.10 2.30 3.88
CA ALA A 82 1.88 2.23 3.08
C ALA A 82 0.60 2.37 3.94
N ILE A 83 0.58 1.75 5.13
CA ILE A 83 -0.50 1.89 6.12
C ILE A 83 -0.66 3.36 6.51
N VAL A 84 0.42 4.06 6.89
CA VAL A 84 0.33 5.49 7.28
C VAL A 84 -0.23 6.33 6.14
N LYS A 85 0.26 6.13 4.92
CA LYS A 85 -0.18 6.89 3.74
C LYS A 85 -1.67 6.67 3.46
N LEU A 86 -2.15 5.43 3.58
CA LEU A 86 -3.56 5.10 3.35
C LEU A 86 -4.44 5.65 4.47
N LEU A 87 -4.03 5.51 5.72
CA LEU A 87 -4.72 6.09 6.88
C LEU A 87 -4.84 7.61 6.77
N TYR A 88 -3.74 8.29 6.42
CA TYR A 88 -3.74 9.74 6.23
C TYR A 88 -4.64 10.18 5.07
N SER A 89 -4.66 9.40 3.98
CA SER A 89 -5.54 9.66 2.84
C SER A 89 -7.03 9.44 3.18
N TYR A 90 -7.34 8.40 3.97
CA TYR A 90 -8.69 8.07 4.40
C TYR A 90 -9.25 9.09 5.42
N GLY A 91 -8.43 9.47 6.41
CA GLY A 91 -8.79 10.44 7.44
C GLY A 91 -8.72 11.91 6.99
N ARG A 92 -8.30 12.18 5.75
CA ARG A 92 -8.24 13.54 5.21
C ARG A 92 -9.66 14.10 5.09
N THR A 93 -10.07 14.93 6.05
CA THR A 93 -11.23 15.81 5.90
C THR A 93 -10.95 16.72 4.70
N ARG A 94 -11.83 16.70 3.68
CA ARG A 94 -11.73 17.62 2.54
C ARG A 94 -11.82 19.05 3.08
N TYR A 95 -10.74 19.82 2.99
CA TYR A 95 -10.80 21.28 2.99
C TYR A 95 -11.13 21.76 1.58
#